data_AF-A0A847DBS9-F1
#
_entry.id   AF-A0A847DBS9-F1
#
_cell.length_a   1.000
_cell.length_b   1.000
_cell.length_c   1.000
_cell.angle_alpha   90.00
_cell.angle_beta   90.00
_cell.angle_gamma   90.00
#
_symmetry.space_group_name_H-M   'P 1'
#
loop_
_entity.id
_entity.type
_entity.pdbx_description
1 polymer ?
#
loop_
_entity_poly.entity_id
_entity_poly.type
_entity_poly.pdbx_seq_one_letter_code
_entity_poly.pdbx_strand_id
1 'polypeptide(L)'
;MPVGTSININSGETYTVSRSVSISLSANGPGGGYYLSEDNTALSGETLPAFSTVASTQVLSITANFILSEDDGTKIVYVWFKDAAKNISSVISDSIILDTTTPANGAVRINDDSGSVTSSQVTVIITATDCNNIAG
;
A
#
# COMPACT_ATOMS: atom_id res chain seq x y z
N MET A 1 16.84 -12.64 -18.82
CA MET A 1 16.64 -11.55 -17.85
C MET A 1 15.16 -11.45 -17.52
N PRO A 2 14.79 -11.31 -16.25
CA PRO A 2 13.39 -11.16 -15.84
C PRO A 2 12.86 -9.78 -16.23
N VAL A 3 11.55 -9.70 -16.46
CA VAL A 3 10.82 -8.48 -16.81
C VAL A 3 9.63 -8.36 -15.87
N GLY A 4 9.63 -7.34 -15.02
CA GLY A 4 8.49 -7.06 -14.15
C GLY A 4 7.26 -6.68 -14.97
N THR A 5 6.12 -7.29 -14.66
CA THR A 5 4.85 -7.04 -15.36
C THR A 5 3.84 -6.31 -14.51
N SER A 6 3.78 -6.58 -13.21
CA SER A 6 2.92 -5.84 -12.29
C SER A 6 3.42 -5.84 -10.86
N ILE A 7 3.04 -4.79 -10.16
CA ILE A 7 3.06 -4.66 -8.71
C ILE A 7 1.71 -4.02 -8.33
N ASN A 8 1.01 -4.59 -7.34
CA ASN A 8 -0.23 -4.02 -6.81
C ASN A 8 -0.19 -4.09 -5.29
N ILE A 9 -0.30 -2.95 -4.62
CA ILE A 9 -0.38 -2.84 -3.16
C ILE A 9 -1.85 -2.99 -2.76
N ASN A 10 -2.13 -3.91 -1.84
CA ASN A 10 -3.47 -4.24 -1.34
C ASN A 10 -4.51 -4.50 -2.45
N SER A 11 -4.10 -5.09 -3.58
CA SER A 11 -4.97 -5.29 -4.75
C SER A 11 -5.36 -4.00 -5.51
N GLY A 12 -4.55 -2.94 -5.39
CA GLY A 12 -4.75 -1.67 -6.09
C GLY A 12 -5.62 -0.65 -5.33
N GLU A 13 -5.78 -0.84 -4.02
CA GLU A 13 -6.50 0.12 -3.17
C GLU A 13 -5.77 1.47 -3.15
N THR A 14 -6.54 2.56 -3.15
CA THR A 14 -5.97 3.92 -3.10
C THR A 14 -5.49 4.29 -1.70
N TYR A 15 -6.12 3.75 -0.65
CA TYR A 15 -5.85 4.08 0.75
C TYR A 15 -5.66 2.82 1.60
N THR A 16 -4.90 2.95 2.68
CA THR A 16 -4.87 1.95 3.76
C THR A 16 -4.68 2.61 5.11
N VAL A 17 -5.25 2.00 6.14
CA VAL A 17 -5.02 2.35 7.54
C VAL A 17 -3.96 1.46 8.21
N SER A 18 -3.39 0.52 7.45
CA SER A 18 -2.44 -0.47 7.94
C SER A 18 -1.09 -0.30 7.25
N ARG A 19 -0.03 -0.19 8.05
CA ARG A 19 1.36 -0.23 7.56
C ARG A 19 1.73 -1.59 6.97
N SER A 20 1.12 -2.66 7.45
CA SER A 20 1.32 -4.00 6.91
C SER A 20 0.43 -4.15 5.68
N VAL A 21 1.05 -4.21 4.50
CA VAL A 21 0.36 -4.33 3.21
C VAL A 21 0.72 -5.62 2.50
N SER A 22 -0.20 -6.07 1.66
CA SER A 22 -0.03 -7.22 0.77
C SER A 22 0.37 -6.72 -0.62
N ILE A 23 1.46 -7.22 -1.18
CA ILE A 23 1.96 -6.83 -2.50
C ILE A 23 1.87 -8.00 -3.47
N SER A 24 1.00 -7.88 -4.47
CA SER A 24 0.89 -8.84 -5.57
C SER A 24 1.90 -8.50 -6.66
N LEU A 25 2.81 -9.43 -6.93
CA LEU A 25 3.91 -9.25 -7.87
C LEU A 25 3.77 -10.22 -9.04
N SER A 26 3.98 -9.72 -10.26
CA SER A 26 4.13 -10.57 -11.44
C SER A 26 5.34 -10.18 -12.28
N ALA A 27 5.97 -11.19 -12.87
CA ALA A 27 7.08 -11.01 -13.81
C ALA A 27 7.14 -12.15 -14.82
N ASN A 28 7.68 -11.87 -16.01
CA ASN A 28 7.97 -12.84 -17.06
C ASN A 28 9.49 -13.05 -17.22
N GLY A 29 9.87 -14.21 -17.72
CA GLY A 29 11.29 -14.59 -17.85
C GLY A 29 11.72 -15.50 -16.71
N PRO A 30 12.93 -16.09 -16.78
CA PRO A 30 13.47 -16.87 -15.67
C PRO A 30 13.56 -15.97 -14.44
N GLY A 31 12.73 -16.19 -13.45
CA GLY A 31 12.78 -15.52 -12.15
C GLY A 31 13.50 -16.39 -11.12
N GLY A 32 14.01 -15.79 -10.04
CA GLY A 32 14.63 -16.51 -8.92
C GLY A 32 14.61 -15.73 -7.60
N GLY A 33 14.27 -14.45 -7.66
CA GLY A 33 14.05 -13.62 -6.48
C GLY A 33 13.46 -12.26 -6.81
N TYR A 34 13.10 -11.53 -5.76
CA TYR A 34 12.62 -10.16 -5.83
C TYR A 34 13.18 -9.33 -4.68
N TYR A 35 13.17 -8.02 -4.82
CA TYR A 35 13.52 -7.08 -3.77
C TYR A 35 12.53 -5.92 -3.77
N LEU A 36 11.99 -5.60 -2.58
CA LEU A 36 11.03 -4.53 -2.35
C LEU A 36 11.67 -3.42 -1.51
N SER A 37 11.40 -2.16 -1.84
CA SER A 37 11.92 -1.01 -1.09
C SER A 37 11.04 0.22 -1.31
N GLU A 38 11.03 1.15 -0.35
CA GLU A 38 10.50 2.51 -0.54
C GLU A 38 11.57 3.47 -1.13
N ASP A 39 12.80 2.98 -1.35
CA ASP A 39 13.91 3.72 -1.96
C ASP A 39 14.20 3.20 -3.38
N ASN A 40 13.95 4.05 -4.40
CA ASN A 40 14.22 3.76 -5.81
C ASN A 40 15.72 3.60 -6.14
N THR A 41 16.61 4.02 -5.24
CA THR A 41 18.06 3.96 -5.43
C THR A 41 18.71 2.77 -4.71
N ALA A 42 17.90 1.88 -4.12
CA ALA A 42 18.39 0.79 -3.28
C ALA A 42 19.33 -0.21 -3.99
N LEU A 43 19.39 -0.21 -5.32
CA LEU A 43 20.30 -1.06 -6.11
C LEU A 43 21.44 -0.27 -6.78
N SER A 44 21.56 1.03 -6.53
CA SER A 44 22.59 1.88 -7.11
C SER A 44 23.94 1.82 -6.36
N GLY A 45 23.98 1.18 -5.18
CA GLY A 45 25.20 1.02 -4.39
C GLY A 45 26.06 -0.19 -4.80
N GLU A 46 27.33 -0.17 -4.36
CA GLU A 46 28.29 -1.26 -4.61
C GLU A 46 27.89 -2.60 -3.99
N THR A 47 27.22 -2.55 -2.83
CA THR A 47 26.68 -3.72 -2.15
C THR A 47 25.19 -3.82 -2.42
N LEU A 48 24.79 -4.83 -3.19
CA LEU A 48 23.38 -5.10 -3.44
C LEU A 48 22.69 -5.66 -2.18
N PRO A 49 21.42 -5.27 -1.93
CA PRO A 49 20.65 -5.84 -0.84
C PRO A 49 20.37 -7.34 -1.08
N ALA A 50 19.99 -8.04 -0.01
CA ALA A 50 19.57 -9.42 -0.09
C ALA A 50 18.19 -9.52 -0.75
N PHE A 51 18.11 -10.23 -1.88
CA PHE A 51 16.84 -10.52 -2.54
C PHE A 51 16.12 -11.65 -1.80
N SER A 52 14.80 -11.54 -1.69
CA SER A 52 13.95 -12.68 -1.33
C SER A 52 14.00 -13.71 -2.43
N THR A 53 14.21 -14.97 -2.09
CA THR A 53 14.29 -16.06 -3.07
C THR A 53 12.93 -16.68 -3.33
N VAL A 54 12.67 -17.04 -4.58
CA VAL A 54 11.47 -17.75 -5.00
C VAL A 54 11.85 -18.91 -5.92
N ALA A 55 10.98 -19.90 -6.05
CA ALA A 55 11.19 -21.00 -6.98
C ALA A 55 11.40 -20.45 -8.40
N SER A 56 12.42 -20.95 -9.08
CA SER A 56 12.72 -20.48 -10.42
C SER A 56 11.63 -20.92 -11.40
N THR A 57 11.00 -19.95 -12.05
CA THR A 57 9.88 -20.15 -12.98
C THR A 57 9.99 -19.18 -14.15
N GLN A 58 9.36 -19.52 -15.28
CA GLN A 58 9.26 -18.66 -16.46
C GLN A 58 8.23 -17.53 -16.29
N VAL A 59 7.26 -17.75 -15.40
CA VAL A 59 6.22 -16.78 -15.03
C VAL A 59 6.13 -16.78 -13.52
N LEU A 60 6.38 -15.62 -12.92
CA LEU A 60 6.25 -15.39 -11.48
C LEU A 60 4.90 -14.73 -11.20
N SER A 61 4.17 -15.28 -10.22
CA SER A 61 2.95 -14.69 -9.66
C SER A 61 2.90 -15.03 -8.19
N ILE A 62 3.21 -14.06 -7.34
CA ILE A 62 3.32 -14.26 -5.88
C ILE A 62 2.68 -13.10 -5.13
N THR A 63 2.46 -13.33 -3.84
CA THR A 63 2.10 -12.29 -2.88
C THR A 63 3.15 -12.21 -1.80
N ALA A 64 3.62 -11.01 -1.50
CA ALA A 64 4.60 -10.73 -0.44
C ALA A 64 4.00 -9.75 0.57
N ASN A 65 4.33 -9.92 1.85
CA ASN A 65 4.02 -8.92 2.87
C ASN A 65 5.10 -7.84 2.89
N PHE A 66 4.70 -6.59 3.06
CA PHE A 66 5.61 -5.45 3.17
C PHE A 66 5.14 -4.51 4.30
N ILE A 67 6.08 -3.90 5.01
CA ILE A 67 5.81 -2.94 6.08
C ILE A 67 6.21 -1.56 5.59
N LEU A 68 5.24 -0.65 5.48
CA LEU A 68 5.45 0.74 5.10
C LEU A 68 6.14 1.54 6.23
N SER A 69 6.85 2.59 5.84
CA SER A 69 7.34 3.63 6.74
C SER A 69 6.22 4.25 7.60
N GLU A 70 6.59 4.84 8.74
CA GLU A 70 5.66 5.20 9.83
C GLU A 70 4.70 6.34 9.52
N ASP A 71 5.15 7.35 8.79
CA ASP A 71 4.40 8.58 8.62
C ASP A 71 3.21 8.40 7.68
N ASP A 72 2.10 9.09 7.90
CA ASP A 72 1.01 9.13 6.92
C ASP A 72 1.45 9.81 5.61
N GLY A 73 0.68 9.57 4.55
CA GLY A 73 0.87 10.16 3.23
C GLY A 73 1.11 9.11 2.13
N THR A 74 1.48 9.60 0.95
CA THR A 74 1.76 8.73 -0.22
C THR A 74 3.01 7.90 0.02
N LYS A 75 2.84 6.58 -0.01
CA LYS A 75 3.92 5.59 -0.01
C LYS A 75 4.09 5.02 -1.40
N ILE A 76 5.34 4.87 -1.84
CA ILE A 76 5.69 4.27 -3.12
C ILE A 76 6.58 3.07 -2.84
N VAL A 77 6.18 1.89 -3.31
CA VAL A 77 6.99 0.67 -3.20
C VAL A 77 7.52 0.31 -4.58
N TYR A 78 8.84 0.15 -4.66
CA TYR A 78 9.58 -0.28 -5.83
C TYR A 78 9.89 -1.76 -5.75
N VAL A 79 9.92 -2.44 -6.90
CA VAL A 79 10.33 -3.83 -7.00
C VAL A 79 11.34 -4.04 -8.12
N TRP A 80 12.33 -4.88 -7.82
CA TRP A 80 13.27 -5.46 -8.78
C TRP A 80 13.17 -6.98 -8.75
N PHE A 81 13.25 -7.60 -9.91
CA PHE A 81 13.31 -9.06 -10.03
C PHE A 81 14.72 -9.50 -10.40
N LYS A 82 15.12 -10.67 -9.90
CA LYS A 82 16.44 -11.25 -10.16
C LYS A 82 16.31 -12.69 -10.61
N ASP A 83 17.10 -13.10 -11.60
CA ASP A 83 17.17 -14.49 -12.04
C ASP A 83 18.31 -15.29 -11.38
N ALA A 84 18.33 -16.61 -11.62
CA ALA A 84 19.37 -17.49 -11.09
C ALA A 84 20.78 -17.17 -11.64
N ALA A 85 20.87 -16.55 -12.81
CA ALA A 85 22.10 -16.04 -13.39
C ALA A 85 22.50 -14.65 -12.86
N LYS A 86 21.76 -14.13 -11.87
CA LYS A 86 21.95 -12.84 -11.20
C LYS A 86 21.65 -11.61 -12.06
N ASN A 87 20.98 -11.74 -13.20
CA ASN A 87 20.49 -10.57 -13.94
C ASN A 87 19.31 -9.93 -13.19
N ILE A 88 19.28 -8.61 -13.16
CA ILE A 88 18.27 -7.80 -12.46
C ILE A 88 17.40 -7.07 -13.49
N SER A 89 16.09 -7.06 -13.28
CA SER A 89 15.15 -6.35 -14.15
C SER A 89 15.25 -4.84 -14.01
N SER A 90 14.63 -4.10 -14.93
CA SER A 90 14.23 -2.71 -14.67
C SER A 90 13.30 -2.64 -13.46
N VAL A 91 13.33 -1.50 -12.76
CA VAL A 91 12.43 -1.21 -11.64
C VAL A 91 11.01 -0.97 -12.14
N ILE A 92 10.02 -1.45 -11.38
CA ILE A 92 8.62 -1.01 -11.48
C ILE A 92 8.13 -0.65 -10.07
N SER A 93 7.03 0.07 -9.97
CA SER A 93 6.51 0.56 -8.69
C SER A 93 5.00 0.66 -8.67
N ASP A 94 4.45 0.70 -7.46
CA ASP A 94 3.06 1.08 -7.17
C ASP A 94 3.01 1.98 -5.94
N SER A 95 1.88 2.67 -5.73
CA SER A 95 1.72 3.60 -4.62
C SER A 95 0.40 3.41 -3.88
N ILE A 96 0.40 3.72 -2.58
CA ILE A 96 -0.78 3.74 -1.74
C ILE A 96 -0.71 4.93 -0.78
N ILE A 97 -1.85 5.51 -0.40
CA ILE A 97 -1.90 6.53 0.65
C ILE A 97 -2.09 5.82 1.99
N LEU A 98 -1.11 5.96 2.89
CA LEU A 98 -1.24 5.54 4.27
C LEU A 98 -1.94 6.65 5.05
N ASP A 99 -3.04 6.32 5.71
CA ASP A 99 -3.71 7.19 6.66
C ASP A 99 -4.08 6.38 7.90
N THR A 100 -3.26 6.51 8.94
CA THR A 100 -3.46 5.82 10.21
C THR A 100 -4.30 6.63 11.19
N THR A 101 -4.72 7.85 10.82
CA THR A 101 -5.53 8.68 11.70
C THR A 101 -6.95 8.16 11.76
N THR A 102 -7.39 7.87 12.99
CA THR A 102 -8.80 7.55 13.22
C THR A 102 -9.58 8.86 13.31
N PRO A 103 -10.74 9.00 12.63
CA PRO A 103 -11.57 10.19 12.75
C PRO A 103 -11.87 10.48 14.22
N ALA A 104 -11.61 11.72 14.66
CA ALA A 104 -11.91 12.14 16.02
C ALA A 104 -13.31 12.78 16.09
N ASN A 105 -13.94 12.70 17.26
CA ASN A 105 -15.18 13.42 17.60
C ASN A 105 -16.39 13.08 16.72
N GLY A 106 -16.54 11.81 16.34
CA GLY A 106 -17.77 11.31 15.71
C GLY A 106 -18.97 11.43 16.66
N ALA A 107 -19.95 12.26 16.32
CA ALA A 107 -21.20 12.37 17.07
C ALA A 107 -22.40 12.38 16.12
N VAL A 108 -23.45 11.65 16.49
CA VAL A 108 -24.76 11.70 15.84
C VAL A 108 -25.72 12.27 16.87
N ARG A 109 -26.26 13.46 16.60
CA ARG A 109 -27.23 14.13 17.47
C ARG A 109 -28.57 14.24 16.75
N ILE A 110 -29.64 13.79 17.40
CA ILE A 110 -31.01 13.88 16.86
C ILE A 110 -31.70 15.03 17.58
N ASN A 111 -32.20 16.00 16.82
CA ASN A 111 -32.86 17.21 17.33
C ASN A 111 -32.05 17.88 18.47
N ASP A 112 -30.74 18.06 18.28
CA ASP A 112 -29.85 18.70 19.27
C ASP A 112 -29.84 18.01 20.65
N ASP A 113 -29.96 16.67 20.68
CA ASP A 113 -30.15 15.84 21.89
C ASP A 113 -31.43 16.11 22.67
N SER A 114 -32.51 16.57 22.00
CA SER A 114 -33.82 16.63 22.65
C SER A 114 -34.23 15.21 23.06
N GLY A 115 -34.22 14.92 24.36
CA GLY A 115 -34.48 13.57 24.93
C GLY A 115 -35.88 12.99 24.66
N SER A 116 -36.71 13.67 23.88
CA SER A 116 -37.96 13.13 23.32
C SER A 116 -38.30 13.86 22.02
N VAL A 117 -38.60 13.08 20.98
CA VAL A 117 -39.08 13.58 19.70
C VAL A 117 -40.59 13.33 19.62
N THR A 118 -41.39 14.39 19.59
CA THR A 118 -42.86 14.31 19.45
C THR A 118 -43.35 14.66 18.04
N SER A 119 -42.43 14.94 17.12
CA SER A 119 -42.68 15.29 15.72
C SER A 119 -42.30 14.16 14.77
N SER A 120 -43.03 14.00 13.67
CA SER A 120 -42.68 13.06 12.59
C SER A 120 -41.49 13.53 11.73
N GLN A 121 -41.01 14.77 11.93
CA GLN A 121 -39.80 15.29 11.32
C GLN A 121 -38.71 15.51 12.38
N VAL A 122 -37.52 14.96 12.11
CA VAL A 122 -36.31 15.12 12.93
C VAL A 122 -35.19 15.73 12.11
N THR A 123 -34.37 16.55 12.77
CA THR A 123 -33.09 17.03 12.25
C THR A 123 -32.00 16.14 12.81
N VAL A 124 -31.18 15.57 11.92
CA VAL A 124 -30.01 14.78 12.31
C VAL A 124 -28.77 15.60 12.01
N ILE A 125 -27.92 15.77 13.02
CA ILE A 125 -26.62 16.44 12.89
C ILE A 125 -25.55 15.36 13.02
N ILE A 126 -24.66 15.29 12.04
CA ILE A 126 -23.50 14.39 12.01
C ILE A 126 -22.26 15.28 12.01
N THR A 127 -21.38 15.08 12.99
CA THR A 127 -20.06 15.72 13.02
C THR A 127 -18.99 14.66 13.09
N ALA A 128 -17.98 14.78 12.23
CA ALA A 128 -16.72 14.07 12.33
C ALA A 128 -15.63 15.02 11.82
N THR A 129 -14.45 14.97 12.43
CA THR A 129 -13.29 15.71 11.93
C THR A 129 -12.20 14.70 11.64
N ASP A 130 -11.84 14.62 10.36
CA ASP A 130 -10.58 14.02 9.95
C ASP A 130 -9.48 15.08 10.14
N CYS A 131 -8.43 14.73 10.88
CA CYS A 131 -7.30 15.62 11.14
C CYS A 131 -6.32 15.73 9.96
N ASN A 132 -6.50 14.94 8.90
CA ASN A 132 -5.71 15.00 7.69
C ASN A 132 -6.57 15.55 6.53
N ASN A 133 -6.47 16.85 6.27
CA ASN A 133 -7.16 17.53 5.17
C ASN A 133 -6.62 17.09 3.78
N ILE A 134 -6.74 15.81 3.44
CA ILE A 134 -6.55 15.32 2.07
C ILE A 134 -7.91 15.47 1.39
N ALA A 135 -8.11 16.64 0.80
CA ALA A 135 -9.26 16.90 -0.05
C ALA A 135 -9.31 15.86 -1.18
N GLY A 136 -10.44 15.15 -1.26
CA GLY A 136 -10.85 14.42 -2.47
C GLY A 136 -11.27 15.37 -3.59
#